data_AF-A0A356VUP6-F1
#
_entry.id   AF-A0A356VUP6-F1
#
_cell.length_a   1.000
_cell.length_b   1.000
_cell.length_c   1.000
_cell.angle_alpha   90.00
_cell.angle_beta   90.00
_cell.angle_gamma   90.00
#
_symmetry.space_group_name_H-M   'P 1'
#
loop_
_entity.id
_entity.type
_entity.pdbx_description
1 polymer ?
#
loop_
_entity_poly.entity_id
_entity_poly.type
_entity_poly.pdbx_seq_one_letter_code
_entity_poly.pdbx_strand_id
1 'polypeptide(L)'
;SFKNAINPNTETFRQFPKFVKDNLDPKKNKKVAMFCTGGIRCEKSTAYLIEQGFEEVYHLKGGVLKYLEEVPKDDTLWQGECFVFDNRVSVNHDLEKGSYEQCYACRYPITAAEMQSEHYQKGVSCPRCIDKVTDQQRQRFAEREKQILLAKQRGEEHIGGDMSALIKKRHDEKIALKNKDRAKMMG
;
A
#
# COMPACT_ATOMS: atom_id res chain seq x y z
N SER A 1 -11.18 -2.57 10.70
CA SER A 1 -12.25 -3.47 10.21
C SER A 1 -13.51 -3.22 11.02
N PHE A 2 -14.69 -3.53 10.48
CA PHE A 2 -15.92 -3.51 11.26
C PHE A 2 -15.97 -4.64 12.27
N LYS A 3 -16.52 -4.38 13.45
CA LYS A 3 -16.77 -5.40 14.47
C LYS A 3 -17.59 -6.55 13.86
N ASN A 4 -17.18 -7.80 14.13
CA ASN A 4 -17.79 -9.05 13.62
C ASN A 4 -17.69 -9.29 12.10
N ALA A 5 -16.92 -8.49 11.35
CA ALA A 5 -16.70 -8.74 9.93
C ALA A 5 -15.95 -10.06 9.69
N ILE A 6 -16.41 -10.85 8.71
CA ILE A 6 -15.73 -12.07 8.26
C ILE A 6 -14.62 -11.69 7.27
N ASN A 7 -13.39 -12.16 7.53
CA ASN A 7 -12.31 -12.05 6.57
C ASN A 7 -12.36 -13.24 5.59
N PRO A 8 -12.54 -13.03 4.28
CA PRO A 8 -12.56 -14.10 3.31
C PRO A 8 -11.18 -14.75 3.07
N ASN A 9 -10.10 -14.22 3.68
CA ASN A 9 -8.73 -14.71 3.57
C ASN A 9 -8.25 -14.88 2.12
N THR A 10 -8.67 -13.98 1.23
CA THR A 10 -8.26 -13.95 -0.18
C THR A 10 -7.02 -13.07 -0.36
N GLU A 11 -6.04 -13.53 -1.13
CA GLU A 11 -4.88 -12.74 -1.55
C GLU A 11 -5.22 -11.77 -2.69
N THR A 12 -6.14 -12.17 -3.58
CA THR A 12 -6.59 -11.33 -4.69
C THR A 12 -8.10 -11.36 -4.83
N PHE A 13 -8.69 -10.28 -5.33
CA PHE A 13 -10.14 -10.19 -5.52
C PHE A 13 -10.69 -11.26 -6.49
N ARG A 14 -9.86 -11.78 -7.40
CA ARG A 14 -10.26 -12.87 -8.32
C ARG A 14 -10.59 -14.18 -7.59
N GLN A 15 -10.13 -14.35 -6.36
CA GLN A 15 -10.43 -15.51 -5.52
C GLN A 15 -11.80 -15.40 -4.82
N PHE A 16 -12.45 -14.23 -4.84
CA PHE A 16 -13.73 -14.03 -4.16
C PHE A 16 -14.84 -15.00 -4.63
N PRO A 17 -15.04 -15.27 -5.93
CA PRO A 17 -16.03 -16.27 -6.38
C PRO A 17 -15.80 -17.66 -5.77
N LYS A 18 -14.54 -18.08 -5.64
CA LYS A 18 -14.20 -19.35 -4.98
C LYS A 18 -14.56 -19.34 -3.51
N PHE A 19 -14.24 -18.26 -2.79
CA PHE A 19 -14.62 -18.10 -1.38
C PHE A 19 -16.14 -18.24 -1.19
N VAL A 20 -16.93 -17.56 -2.02
CA VAL A 20 -18.40 -17.62 -1.97
C VAL A 20 -18.87 -19.05 -2.16
N LYS A 21 -18.41 -19.73 -3.23
CA LYS A 21 -18.80 -21.11 -3.53
C LYS A 21 -18.47 -22.09 -2.39
N ASP A 22 -17.32 -21.91 -1.76
CA ASP A 22 -16.82 -22.86 -0.75
C ASP A 22 -17.38 -22.58 0.67
N ASN A 23 -17.84 -21.36 0.96
CA ASN A 23 -18.14 -20.94 2.33
C ASN A 23 -19.54 -20.36 2.55
N LEU A 24 -20.22 -19.90 1.49
CA LEU A 24 -21.52 -19.26 1.60
C LEU A 24 -22.59 -20.09 0.90
N ASP A 25 -23.77 -20.15 1.51
CA ASP A 25 -24.95 -20.83 0.98
C ASP A 25 -26.11 -19.83 0.95
N PRO A 26 -26.68 -19.49 -0.21
CA PRO A 26 -27.79 -18.54 -0.30
C PRO A 26 -28.98 -18.88 0.62
N LYS A 27 -29.21 -20.16 0.92
CA LYS A 27 -30.32 -20.60 1.78
C LYS A 27 -30.05 -20.33 3.27
N LYS A 28 -28.78 -20.33 3.68
CA LYS A 28 -28.33 -20.10 5.06
C LYS A 28 -27.95 -18.64 5.30
N ASN A 29 -27.25 -18.05 4.35
CA ASN A 29 -26.73 -16.69 4.39
C ASN A 29 -27.71 -15.73 3.70
N LYS A 30 -28.91 -15.59 4.27
CA LYS A 30 -30.01 -14.81 3.68
C LYS A 30 -29.67 -13.33 3.50
N LYS A 31 -28.93 -12.76 4.45
CA LYS A 31 -28.49 -11.36 4.45
C LYS A 31 -26.97 -11.27 4.41
N VAL A 32 -26.44 -10.61 3.40
CA VAL A 32 -25.00 -10.40 3.23
C VAL A 32 -24.73 -8.91 3.06
N ALA A 33 -24.00 -8.34 4.02
CA ALA A 33 -23.50 -6.96 3.93
C ALA A 33 -21.99 -6.97 3.68
N MET A 34 -21.54 -6.26 2.64
CA MET A 34 -20.13 -6.20 2.25
C MET A 34 -19.60 -4.77 2.31
N PHE A 35 -18.29 -4.65 2.52
CA PHE A 35 -17.60 -3.37 2.47
C PHE A 35 -16.19 -3.55 1.90
N CYS A 36 -15.66 -2.48 1.32
CA CYS A 36 -14.26 -2.36 0.93
C CYS A 36 -13.86 -0.89 1.06
N THR A 37 -12.58 -0.55 0.86
CA THR A 37 -12.06 0.81 1.09
C THR A 37 -12.91 1.91 0.45
N GLY A 38 -13.23 1.81 -0.85
CA GLY A 38 -13.97 2.84 -1.60
C GLY A 38 -15.20 2.34 -2.36
N GLY A 39 -15.75 1.16 -2.02
CA GLY A 39 -16.99 0.63 -2.60
C GLY A 39 -16.85 -0.19 -3.90
N ILE A 40 -15.91 0.13 -4.79
CA ILE A 40 -15.85 -0.47 -6.16
C ILE A 40 -15.80 -2.01 -6.21
N ARG A 41 -15.10 -2.67 -5.28
CA ARG A 41 -15.07 -4.16 -5.23
C ARG A 41 -16.43 -4.71 -4.83
N CYS A 42 -17.14 -3.99 -3.95
CA CYS A 42 -18.43 -4.39 -3.44
C CYS A 42 -19.55 -4.21 -4.47
N GLU A 43 -19.46 -3.22 -5.36
CA GLU A 43 -20.39 -3.10 -6.49
C GLU A 43 -20.35 -4.38 -7.35
N LYS A 44 -19.14 -4.82 -7.71
CA LYS A 44 -18.94 -6.05 -8.49
C LYS A 44 -19.36 -7.30 -7.72
N SER A 45 -18.99 -7.42 -6.45
CA SER A 45 -19.34 -8.61 -5.65
C SER A 45 -20.83 -8.69 -5.33
N THR A 46 -21.51 -7.54 -5.22
CA THR A 46 -22.96 -7.49 -5.02
C THR A 46 -23.68 -8.08 -6.22
N ALA A 47 -23.37 -7.61 -7.43
CA ALA A 47 -23.93 -8.16 -8.66
C ALA A 47 -23.69 -9.67 -8.76
N TYR A 48 -22.45 -10.11 -8.49
CA TYR A 48 -22.11 -11.52 -8.49
C TYR A 48 -22.93 -12.36 -7.48
N LEU A 49 -23.09 -11.90 -6.23
CA LEU A 49 -23.88 -12.65 -5.25
C LEU A 49 -25.36 -12.73 -5.62
N ILE A 50 -25.93 -11.66 -6.19
CA ILE A 50 -27.30 -11.68 -6.71
C ILE A 50 -27.43 -12.75 -7.80
N GLU A 51 -26.48 -12.83 -8.74
CA GLU A 51 -26.43 -13.87 -9.78
C GLU A 51 -26.29 -15.28 -9.19
N GLN A 52 -25.65 -15.45 -8.03
CA GLN A 52 -25.55 -16.72 -7.32
C GLN A 52 -26.82 -17.06 -6.49
N GLY A 53 -27.86 -16.22 -6.53
CA GLY A 53 -29.15 -16.48 -5.89
C GLY A 53 -29.27 -16.02 -4.44
N PHE A 54 -28.38 -15.14 -3.97
CA PHE A 54 -28.55 -14.50 -2.66
C PHE A 54 -29.65 -13.44 -2.71
N GLU A 55 -30.59 -13.47 -1.76
CA GLU A 55 -31.78 -12.62 -1.76
C GLU A 55 -31.49 -11.18 -1.29
N GLU A 56 -30.86 -11.03 -0.11
CA GLU A 56 -30.61 -9.73 0.50
C GLU A 56 -29.10 -9.42 0.52
N VAL A 57 -28.60 -8.85 -0.58
CA VAL A 57 -27.20 -8.44 -0.71
C VAL A 57 -27.07 -6.92 -0.64
N TYR A 58 -26.29 -6.45 0.33
CA TYR A 58 -26.02 -5.04 0.56
C TYR A 58 -24.52 -4.76 0.48
N HIS A 59 -24.18 -3.54 0.10
CA HIS A 59 -22.83 -3.03 0.29
C HIS A 59 -22.82 -1.63 0.88
N LEU A 60 -21.75 -1.32 1.59
CA LEU A 60 -21.48 0.02 2.11
C LEU A 60 -21.19 0.99 0.95
N LYS A 61 -22.16 1.85 0.62
CA LYS A 61 -22.05 2.84 -0.46
C LYS A 61 -20.91 3.81 -0.15
N GLY A 62 -19.98 3.98 -1.10
CA GLY A 62 -18.76 4.79 -0.91
C GLY A 62 -17.67 4.11 -0.08
N GLY A 63 -17.93 2.91 0.46
CA GLY A 63 -16.95 2.13 1.21
C GLY A 63 -16.61 2.70 2.58
N VAL A 64 -15.53 2.17 3.14
CA VAL A 64 -15.06 2.53 4.49
C VAL A 64 -14.66 4.00 4.57
N LEU A 65 -14.02 4.57 3.54
CA LEU A 65 -13.59 5.97 3.58
C LEU A 65 -14.76 6.94 3.76
N LYS A 66 -15.86 6.70 3.02
CA LYS A 66 -17.08 7.49 3.17
C LYS A 66 -17.73 7.30 4.54
N TYR A 67 -17.72 6.07 5.07
CA TYR A 67 -18.20 5.79 6.42
C TYR A 67 -17.42 6.56 7.49
N LEU A 68 -16.09 6.61 7.40
CA LEU A 68 -15.24 7.36 8.33
C LEU A 68 -15.49 8.87 8.26
N GLU A 69 -15.81 9.39 7.07
CA GLU A 69 -16.18 10.80 6.85
C GLU A 69 -17.55 11.15 7.48
N GLU A 70 -18.55 10.28 7.34
CA GLU A 70 -19.93 10.58 7.72
C GLU A 70 -20.29 10.19 9.17
N VAL A 71 -19.60 9.20 9.75
CA VAL A 71 -19.94 8.66 11.07
C VAL A 71 -19.00 9.21 12.15
N PRO A 72 -19.53 9.84 13.21
CA PRO A 72 -18.71 10.31 14.33
C PRO A 72 -17.93 9.19 15.02
N LYS A 73 -16.76 9.52 15.59
CA LYS A 73 -15.91 8.57 16.33
C LYS A 73 -16.62 7.86 17.47
N ASP A 74 -17.50 8.56 18.17
CA ASP A 74 -18.20 8.00 19.33
C ASP A 74 -19.25 6.94 18.93
N ASP A 75 -19.70 6.97 17.67
CA ASP A 75 -20.71 6.05 17.12
C ASP A 75 -20.10 5.01 16.15
N THR A 76 -18.77 5.01 15.96
CA THR A 76 -18.12 4.18 14.96
C THR A 76 -18.11 2.70 15.35
N LEU A 77 -18.42 1.84 14.38
CA LEU A 77 -18.21 0.39 14.45
C LEU A 77 -16.88 -0.03 13.82
N TRP A 78 -16.13 0.93 13.26
CA TRP A 78 -14.83 0.68 12.67
C TRP A 78 -13.74 0.59 13.74
N GLN A 79 -12.90 -0.43 13.63
CA GLN A 79 -11.81 -0.69 14.57
C GLN A 79 -10.45 -0.63 13.85
N GLY A 80 -9.53 0.17 14.38
CA GLY A 80 -8.19 0.36 13.80
C GLY A 80 -8.18 1.27 12.59
N GLU A 81 -7.24 1.06 11.68
CA GLU A 81 -6.99 1.94 10.53
C GLU A 81 -7.49 1.33 9.21
N CYS A 82 -7.82 2.18 8.23
CA CYS A 82 -8.27 1.75 6.91
C CYS A 82 -7.11 1.76 5.90
N PHE A 83 -6.79 0.61 5.32
CA PHE A 83 -5.76 0.51 4.30
C PHE A 83 -6.15 1.26 3.01
N VAL A 84 -5.21 2.05 2.48
CA VAL A 84 -5.34 2.82 1.23
C VAL A 84 -4.18 2.52 0.28
N PHE A 85 -4.42 2.62 -1.02
CA PHE A 85 -3.48 2.24 -2.07
C PHE A 85 -2.58 3.41 -2.52
N ASP A 86 -2.15 4.24 -1.58
CA ASP A 86 -1.25 5.36 -1.83
C ASP A 86 -0.16 5.47 -0.74
N ASN A 87 0.64 6.53 -0.78
CA ASN A 87 1.78 6.72 0.11
C ASN A 87 1.40 6.84 1.60
N ARG A 88 0.12 7.03 1.94
CA ARG A 88 -0.35 7.05 3.33
C ARG A 88 -0.39 5.66 3.93
N VAL A 89 -0.51 4.61 3.12
CA VAL A 89 -0.63 3.19 3.50
C VAL A 89 -1.92 2.85 4.23
N SER A 90 -2.24 3.61 5.26
CA SER A 90 -3.49 3.54 6.00
C SER A 90 -3.95 4.94 6.41
N VAL A 91 -5.21 5.05 6.78
CA VAL A 91 -5.78 6.24 7.40
C VAL A 91 -6.50 5.94 8.71
N ASN A 92 -6.45 6.88 9.64
CA ASN A 92 -7.22 6.83 10.88
C ASN A 92 -8.70 7.21 10.64
N HIS A 93 -9.48 7.34 11.71
CA HIS A 93 -10.89 7.73 11.60
C HIS A 93 -11.07 9.15 11.03
N ASP A 94 -10.14 10.06 11.29
CA ASP A 94 -10.15 11.43 10.74
C ASP A 94 -9.63 11.52 9.30
N LEU A 95 -9.41 10.38 8.64
CA LEU A 95 -8.84 10.28 7.29
C LEU A 95 -7.40 10.82 7.16
N GLU A 96 -6.71 11.01 8.27
CA GLU A 96 -5.30 11.39 8.32
C GLU A 96 -4.40 10.17 8.13
N LYS A 97 -3.13 10.40 7.78
CA LYS A 97 -2.15 9.30 7.63
C LYS A 97 -2.08 8.49 8.92
N GLY A 98 -2.24 7.18 8.78
CA GLY A 98 -2.18 6.22 9.87
C GLY A 98 -0.77 5.87 10.34
N SER A 99 -0.70 4.93 11.27
CA SER A 99 0.53 4.49 11.94
C SER A 99 1.33 3.42 11.17
N TYR A 100 0.77 2.87 10.09
CA TYR A 100 1.47 1.88 9.28
C TYR A 100 2.38 2.54 8.26
N GLU A 101 3.57 1.96 8.10
CA GLU A 101 4.49 2.25 7.00
C GLU A 101 4.41 1.15 5.94
N GLN A 102 4.95 1.39 4.74
CA GLN A 102 4.97 0.36 3.71
C GLN A 102 6.32 -0.36 3.70
N CYS A 103 6.30 -1.70 3.69
CA CYS A 103 7.49 -2.45 3.31
C CYS A 103 7.74 -2.29 1.80
N TYR A 104 8.82 -1.61 1.41
CA TYR A 104 9.15 -1.43 -0.01
C TYR A 104 9.61 -2.70 -0.73
N ALA A 105 9.83 -3.80 -0.02
CA ALA A 105 10.10 -5.11 -0.62
C ALA A 105 8.80 -5.83 -1.00
N CYS A 106 7.94 -6.14 -0.02
CA CYS A 106 6.74 -6.95 -0.25
C CYS A 106 5.42 -6.14 -0.37
N ARG A 107 5.48 -4.82 -0.19
CA ARG A 107 4.34 -3.88 -0.28
C ARG A 107 3.28 -4.01 0.80
N TYR A 108 3.44 -4.92 1.76
CA TYR A 108 2.57 -4.99 2.92
C TYR A 108 2.78 -3.79 3.85
N PRO A 109 1.70 -3.29 4.50
CA PRO A 109 1.80 -2.41 5.65
C PRO A 109 2.68 -3.06 6.72
N ILE A 110 3.45 -2.29 7.48
CA ILE A 110 4.29 -2.72 8.61
C ILE A 110 4.10 -1.75 9.77
N THR A 111 4.08 -2.28 10.99
CA THR A 111 4.00 -1.48 12.22
C THR A 111 5.38 -1.02 12.68
N ALA A 112 5.41 0.01 13.53
CA ALA A 112 6.65 0.45 14.18
C ALA A 112 7.34 -0.67 14.97
N ALA A 113 6.57 -1.58 15.59
CA ALA A 113 7.12 -2.73 16.32
C ALA A 113 7.80 -3.73 15.36
N GLU A 114 7.17 -4.03 14.21
CA GLU A 114 7.76 -4.91 13.20
C GLU A 114 9.03 -4.32 12.57
N MET A 115 9.15 -2.99 12.55
CA MET A 115 10.36 -2.29 12.10
C MET A 115 11.54 -2.42 13.08
N GLN A 116 11.31 -2.88 14.31
CA GLN A 116 12.39 -3.16 15.28
C GLN A 116 12.95 -4.58 15.19
N SER A 117 12.34 -5.44 14.37
CA SER A 117 12.82 -6.81 14.19
C SER A 117 14.18 -6.84 13.47
N GLU A 118 15.03 -7.80 13.82
CA GLU A 118 16.29 -8.09 13.09
C GLU A 118 16.06 -8.43 11.60
N HIS A 119 14.86 -8.89 11.23
CA HIS A 119 14.50 -9.19 9.85
C HIS A 119 14.07 -7.95 9.05
N TYR A 120 13.94 -6.80 9.71
CA TYR A 120 13.63 -5.54 9.05
C TYR A 120 14.90 -4.84 8.57
N GLN A 121 14.96 -4.62 7.26
CA GLN A 121 15.92 -3.73 6.65
C GLN A 121 15.15 -2.80 5.71
N LYS A 122 15.17 -1.50 6.02
CA LYS A 122 14.47 -0.48 5.23
C LYS A 122 14.79 -0.64 3.75
N GLY A 123 13.75 -0.65 2.92
CA GLY A 123 13.87 -0.83 1.48
C GLY A 123 14.04 -2.26 0.99
N VAL A 124 14.42 -3.22 1.86
CA VAL A 124 14.97 -4.54 1.49
C VAL A 124 14.16 -5.72 2.03
N SER A 125 13.77 -5.71 3.31
CA SER A 125 13.05 -6.83 3.93
C SER A 125 12.24 -6.40 5.16
N CYS A 126 11.31 -7.26 5.56
CA CYS A 126 10.60 -7.19 6.84
C CYS A 126 10.32 -8.62 7.35
N PRO A 127 9.83 -8.78 8.60
CA PRO A 127 9.52 -10.09 9.17
C PRO A 127 8.58 -10.95 8.33
N ARG A 128 7.68 -10.33 7.55
CA ARG A 128 6.74 -11.05 6.68
C ARG A 128 7.38 -11.64 5.42
N CYS A 129 8.44 -11.02 4.91
CA CYS A 129 8.96 -11.33 3.58
C CYS A 129 10.42 -11.77 3.56
N ILE A 130 11.09 -11.81 4.72
CA ILE A 130 12.48 -12.23 4.84
C ILE A 130 12.73 -13.57 4.12
N ASP A 131 11.83 -14.54 4.27
CA ASP A 131 11.94 -15.87 3.64
C ASP A 131 11.11 -16.03 2.35
N LYS A 132 10.45 -14.95 1.90
CA LYS A 132 9.59 -14.98 0.70
C LYS A 132 10.24 -14.33 -0.51
N VAL A 133 11.39 -13.68 -0.32
CA VAL A 133 12.12 -12.99 -1.38
C VAL A 133 13.41 -13.75 -1.68
N THR A 134 13.69 -13.96 -2.97
CA THR A 134 14.94 -14.60 -3.39
C THR A 134 16.13 -13.67 -3.17
N ASP A 135 17.34 -14.21 -3.14
CA ASP A 135 18.56 -13.41 -2.99
C ASP A 135 18.73 -12.39 -4.13
N GLN A 136 18.37 -12.78 -5.35
CA GLN A 136 18.37 -11.87 -6.50
C GLN A 136 17.38 -10.70 -6.30
N GLN A 137 16.18 -10.97 -5.79
CA GLN A 137 15.22 -9.91 -5.47
C GLN A 137 15.74 -9.01 -4.35
N ARG A 138 16.33 -9.60 -3.30
CA ARG A 138 16.92 -8.88 -2.17
C ARG A 138 18.02 -7.91 -2.64
N GLN A 139 18.92 -8.36 -3.50
CA GLN A 139 19.96 -7.52 -4.10
C GLN A 139 19.37 -6.35 -4.90
N ARG A 140 18.33 -6.61 -5.72
CA ARG A 140 17.64 -5.55 -6.48
C ARG A 140 16.97 -4.53 -5.57
N PHE A 141 16.38 -4.97 -4.46
CA PHE A 141 15.74 -4.08 -3.49
C PHE A 141 16.77 -3.23 -2.74
N ALA A 142 17.90 -3.82 -2.34
CA ALA A 142 19.01 -3.13 -1.71
C ALA A 142 19.61 -2.06 -2.64
N GLU A 143 19.82 -2.40 -3.92
CA GLU A 143 20.34 -1.43 -4.88
C GLU A 143 19.34 -0.28 -5.11
N ARG A 144 18.04 -0.57 -5.20
CA ARG A 144 17.01 0.48 -5.29
C ARG A 144 17.05 1.41 -4.07
N GLU A 145 17.10 0.87 -2.85
CA GLU A 145 17.16 1.69 -1.63
C GLU A 145 18.44 2.54 -1.60
N LYS A 146 19.58 1.97 -2.00
CA LYS A 146 20.84 2.71 -2.12
C LYS A 146 20.70 3.89 -3.09
N GLN A 147 20.08 3.70 -4.25
CA GLN A 147 19.88 4.79 -5.22
C GLN A 147 18.93 5.88 -4.68
N ILE A 148 17.90 5.50 -3.91
CA ILE A 148 17.01 6.44 -3.22
C ILE A 148 17.81 7.28 -2.20
N LEU A 149 18.62 6.64 -1.36
CA LEU A 149 19.42 7.33 -0.34
C LEU A 149 20.44 8.28 -0.97
N LEU A 150 21.12 7.83 -2.03
CA LEU A 150 22.07 8.66 -2.78
C LEU A 150 21.38 9.87 -3.43
N ALA A 151 20.18 9.71 -3.98
CA ALA A 151 19.41 10.83 -4.52
C ALA A 151 19.03 11.84 -3.42
N LYS A 152 18.56 11.34 -2.27
CA LYS A 152 18.22 12.19 -1.12
C LYS A 152 19.42 12.98 -0.61
N GLN A 153 20.61 12.36 -0.55
CA GLN A 153 21.85 13.05 -0.17
C GLN A 153 22.24 14.18 -1.15
N ARG A 154 21.84 14.05 -2.43
CA ARG A 154 22.04 15.09 -3.45
C ARG A 154 20.91 16.11 -3.50
N GLY A 155 19.87 15.99 -2.67
CA GLY A 155 18.67 16.82 -2.75
C GLY A 155 17.85 16.59 -4.02
N GLU A 156 17.96 15.40 -4.63
CA GLU A 156 17.26 15.00 -5.84
C GLU A 156 16.09 14.08 -5.51
N GLU A 157 15.03 14.15 -6.32
CA GLU A 157 13.97 13.15 -6.30
C GLU A 157 14.38 11.89 -7.08
N HIS A 158 14.19 10.71 -6.48
CA HIS A 158 14.49 9.44 -7.14
C HIS A 158 13.29 8.86 -7.91
N ILE A 159 12.06 9.15 -7.47
CA ILE A 159 10.83 8.60 -8.04
C ILE A 159 9.90 9.76 -8.36
N GLY A 160 9.46 9.86 -9.62
CA GLY A 160 8.45 10.83 -10.05
C GLY A 160 8.95 12.23 -10.43
N GLY A 161 10.25 12.52 -10.28
CA GLY A 161 10.84 13.80 -10.67
C GLY A 161 11.09 13.92 -12.19
N ASP A 162 11.29 15.16 -12.67
CA ASP A 162 11.65 15.44 -14.06
C ASP A 162 13.10 14.99 -14.34
N MET A 163 13.22 13.78 -14.89
CA MET A 163 14.50 13.17 -15.25
C MET A 163 15.28 13.97 -16.29
N SER A 164 14.60 14.72 -17.17
CA SER A 164 15.27 15.54 -18.20
C SER A 164 16.01 16.71 -17.56
N ALA A 165 15.35 17.42 -16.65
CA ALA A 165 15.95 18.51 -15.89
C ALA A 165 17.13 18.02 -15.04
N LEU A 166 17.00 16.84 -14.43
CA LEU A 166 18.05 16.24 -13.60
C LEU A 166 19.31 15.88 -14.41
N ILE A 167 19.13 15.28 -15.60
CA ILE A 167 20.23 14.90 -16.49
C ILE A 167 21.00 16.14 -16.94
N LYS A 168 20.28 17.21 -17.32
CA LYS A 168 20.89 18.48 -17.73
C LYS A 168 21.73 19.08 -16.60
N LYS A 169 21.16 19.16 -15.38
CA LYS A 169 21.87 19.69 -14.21
C LYS A 169 23.18 18.93 -13.94
N ARG A 170 23.14 17.60 -13.96
CA ARG A 170 24.34 16.75 -13.73
C ARG A 170 25.41 16.93 -14.80
N HIS A 171 24.99 17.10 -16.06
CA HIS A 171 25.92 17.37 -17.15
C HIS A 171 26.64 18.70 -16.93
N ASP A 172 25.89 19.75 -16.58
CA ASP A 172 26.42 21.10 -16.36
C ASP A 172 27.35 21.15 -15.13
N GLU A 173 26.99 20.50 -14.03
CA GLU A 173 27.84 20.36 -12.83
C GLU A 173 29.16 19.64 -13.13
N LYS A 174 29.12 18.57 -13.93
CA LYS A 174 30.30 17.80 -14.31
C LYS A 174 31.25 18.62 -15.20
N ILE A 175 30.70 19.45 -16.09
CA ILE A 175 31.49 20.40 -16.90
C ILE A 175 32.11 21.48 -16.01
N ALA A 176 31.32 22.06 -15.10
CA ALA A 176 31.81 23.10 -14.18
C ALA A 176 32.97 22.59 -13.30
N LEU A 177 32.86 21.36 -12.78
CA LEU A 177 33.92 20.74 -11.98
C LEU A 177 35.20 20.55 -12.80
N LYS A 178 35.10 19.97 -14.01
CA LYS A 178 36.25 19.79 -14.91
C LYS A 178 36.93 21.10 -15.26
N ASN A 179 36.16 22.16 -15.49
CA ASN A 179 36.71 23.48 -15.81
C ASN A 179 37.43 24.10 -14.61
N LYS A 180 36.89 23.93 -13.41
CA LYS A 180 37.52 24.38 -12.16
C LYS A 180 38.84 23.66 -11.88
N ASP A 181 38.89 22.34 -12.12
CA ASP A 181 40.10 21.54 -11.96
C ASP A 181 41.18 21.92 -12.99
N ARG A 182 40.78 22.16 -14.25
CA ARG A 182 41.71 22.66 -15.29
C ARG A 182 42.27 24.04 -14.95
N ALA A 183 41.45 24.96 -14.46
CA ALA A 183 41.90 26.29 -14.07
C ALA A 183 42.91 26.25 -12.91
N LYS A 184 42.73 25.31 -11.96
CA LYS A 184 43.69 25.07 -10.86
C LYS A 184 45.02 24.46 -11.29
N MET A 185 45.06 23.73 -12.40
CA MET A 185 46.30 23.13 -12.92
C MET A 185 47.14 24.09 -13.78
N MET A 186 46.55 25.20 -14.22
CA MET A 186 47.19 26.18 -15.12
C MET A 186 47.63 27.48 -14.41
N GLY A 187 47.38 27.60 -13.10
CA GLY A 187 47.86 28.69 -12.25
C GLY A 187 48.74 28.15 -11.14
#